data_AF-A0A932M8S4-F1
#
_entry.id   AF-A0A932M8S4-F1
#
_cell.length_a   1.000
_cell.length_b   1.000
_cell.length_c   1.000
_cell.angle_alpha   90.00
_cell.angle_beta   90.00
_cell.angle_gamma   90.00
#
_symmetry.space_group_name_H-M   'P 1'
#
loop_
_entity.id
_entity.type
_entity.pdbx_description
1 polymer ?
#
loop_
_entity_poly.entity_id
_entity_poly.type
_entity_poly.pdbx_seq_one_letter_code
_entity_poly.pdbx_strand_id
1 'polypeptide(L)'
;KKQTRYPISPESRVVFLTAGGGGWGDPLERDPEAVAADVSEGYISPEKAADYGVVLDPASGEVNLKATEMLRVRMQRERQSQQ
;
A
#
# COMPACT_ATOMS: atom_id res chain seq x y z
N LYS A 1 28.13 0.84 -5.30
CA LYS A 1 29.33 1.19 -4.49
C LYS A 1 29.03 2.48 -3.72
N LYS A 2 29.35 2.55 -2.42
CA LYS A 2 29.21 3.78 -1.61
C LYS A 2 30.15 4.86 -2.16
N GLN A 3 29.65 6.09 -2.29
CA GLN A 3 30.45 7.29 -2.58
C GLN A 3 30.29 8.31 -1.45
N THR A 4 31.33 9.11 -1.23
CA THR A 4 31.37 10.17 -0.20
C THR A 4 31.95 11.43 -0.83
N ARG A 5 31.46 12.62 -0.42
CA ARG A 5 31.91 13.92 -0.96
C ARG A 5 31.75 14.05 -2.49
N TYR A 6 30.67 13.49 -3.03
CA TYR A 6 30.36 13.66 -4.45
C TYR A 6 30.00 15.13 -4.72
N PRO A 7 30.72 15.85 -5.59
CA PRO A 7 30.41 17.23 -5.92
C PRO A 7 29.08 17.30 -6.68
N ILE A 8 28.18 18.18 -6.24
CA ILE A 8 26.85 18.38 -6.84
C ILE A 8 26.73 19.84 -7.25
N SER A 9 26.22 20.09 -8.46
CA SER A 9 25.98 21.45 -8.97
C SER A 9 24.84 22.11 -8.19
N PRO A 10 24.84 23.44 -7.98
CA PRO A 10 23.74 24.15 -7.31
C PRO A 10 22.35 23.91 -7.90
N GLU A 11 22.25 23.56 -9.17
CA GLU A 11 21.00 23.30 -9.90
C GLU A 11 20.51 21.84 -9.77
N SER A 12 21.24 21.00 -9.02
CA SER A 12 20.94 19.58 -8.89
C SER A 12 19.80 19.32 -7.91
N ARG A 13 18.94 18.35 -8.24
CA ARG A 13 17.94 17.79 -7.30
C ARG A 13 18.49 16.51 -6.67
N VAL A 14 18.50 16.46 -5.34
CA VAL A 14 18.83 15.24 -4.58
C VAL A 14 17.55 14.59 -4.09
N VAL A 15 17.40 13.29 -4.34
CA VAL A 15 16.28 12.48 -3.84
C VAL A 15 16.82 11.42 -2.91
N PHE A 16 16.31 11.39 -1.67
CA PHE A 16 16.62 10.34 -0.71
C PHE A 16 15.53 9.29 -0.77
N LEU A 17 15.90 8.08 -1.19
CA LEU A 17 15.03 6.91 -1.12
C LEU A 17 15.48 6.07 0.07
N THR A 18 14.75 6.15 1.16
CA THR A 18 14.98 5.35 2.36
C THR A 18 14.17 4.06 2.30
N ALA A 19 14.71 2.98 2.85
CA ALA A 19 13.94 1.75 3.02
C ALA A 19 12.82 1.98 4.04
N GLY A 20 11.64 1.40 3.77
CA GLY A 20 10.57 1.27 4.75
C GLY A 20 10.79 0.09 5.70
N GLY A 21 9.86 -0.11 6.64
CA GLY A 21 9.81 -1.33 7.45
C GLY A 21 9.24 -2.53 6.69
N GLY A 22 9.43 -3.74 7.23
CA GLY A 22 8.74 -4.95 6.75
C GLY A 22 7.33 -5.07 7.34
N GLY A 23 6.44 -5.77 6.65
CA GLY A 23 5.08 -6.07 7.12
C GLY A 23 5.02 -7.28 8.07
N TRP A 24 3.92 -7.39 8.83
CA TRP A 24 3.64 -8.51 9.73
C TRP A 24 2.20 -9.01 9.54
N GLY A 25 2.01 -10.33 9.52
CA GLY A 25 0.69 -10.98 9.35
C GLY A 25 0.22 -11.08 7.89
N ASP A 26 -0.99 -11.62 7.69
CA ASP A 26 -1.63 -11.64 6.37
C ASP A 26 -2.27 -10.26 6.06
N PRO A 27 -1.90 -9.62 4.93
CA PRO A 27 -2.55 -8.38 4.50
C PRO A 27 -4.09 -8.44 4.41
N LEU A 28 -4.66 -9.62 4.11
CA LEU A 28 -6.12 -9.78 4.01
C LEU A 28 -6.83 -9.84 5.37
N GLU A 29 -6.09 -9.94 6.48
CA GLU A 29 -6.62 -9.91 7.85
C GLU A 29 -6.59 -8.50 8.45
N ARG A 30 -5.94 -7.53 7.78
CA ARG A 30 -5.91 -6.13 8.26
C ARG A 30 -7.32 -5.53 8.27
N ASP A 31 -7.62 -4.70 9.27
CA ASP A 31 -8.89 -3.96 9.35
C ASP A 31 -9.04 -3.02 8.13
N PRO A 32 -10.12 -3.13 7.33
CA PRO A 32 -10.36 -2.24 6.20
C PRO A 32 -10.36 -0.76 6.56
N GLU A 33 -10.90 -0.38 7.72
CA GLU A 33 -10.97 1.03 8.14
C GLU A 33 -9.58 1.57 8.48
N ALA A 34 -8.70 0.74 9.05
CA ALA A 34 -7.30 1.11 9.26
C ALA A 34 -6.56 1.32 7.92
N VAL A 35 -6.89 0.56 6.88
CA VAL A 35 -6.32 0.76 5.53
C VAL A 35 -6.83 2.05 4.90
N ALA A 36 -8.12 2.39 5.08
CA ALA A 36 -8.66 3.68 4.63
C ALA A 36 -7.96 4.86 5.34
N ALA A 37 -7.71 4.73 6.65
CA ALA A 37 -6.93 5.70 7.41
C ALA A 37 -5.50 5.83 6.86
N ASP A 38 -4.80 4.72 6.59
CA ASP A 38 -3.45 4.73 6.01
C ASP A 38 -3.39 5.46 4.64
N VAL A 39 -4.44 5.33 3.83
CA VAL A 39 -4.59 6.08 2.56
C VAL A 39 -4.82 7.56 2.84
N SER A 40 -5.71 7.89 3.76
CA SER A 40 -6.04 9.28 4.11
C SER A 40 -4.84 10.05 4.68
N GLU A 41 -3.97 9.36 5.42
CA GLU A 41 -2.74 9.89 6.00
C GLU A 41 -1.56 9.88 5.00
N GLY A 42 -1.73 9.29 3.81
CA GLY A 42 -0.72 9.26 2.75
C GLY A 42 0.43 8.27 3.00
N TYR A 43 0.26 7.32 3.92
CA TYR A 43 1.24 6.24 4.11
C TYR A 43 1.26 5.29 2.92
N ILE A 44 0.10 5.07 2.31
CA ILE A 44 -0.06 4.30 1.07
C ILE A 44 -0.92 5.09 0.08
N SER A 45 -0.77 4.80 -1.22
CA SER A 45 -1.64 5.39 -2.23
C SER A 45 -3.01 4.70 -2.24
N PRO A 46 -4.09 5.35 -2.74
CA PRO A 46 -5.41 4.72 -2.85
C PRO A 46 -5.38 3.40 -3.64
N GLU A 47 -4.55 3.31 -4.68
CA GLU A 47 -4.40 2.09 -5.49
C GLU A 47 -3.79 0.95 -4.68
N LYS A 48 -2.98 1.27 -3.65
CA LYS A 48 -2.33 0.29 -2.78
C LYS A 48 -3.27 -0.33 -1.75
N ALA A 49 -4.47 0.22 -1.53
CA ALA A 49 -5.48 -0.40 -0.68
C ALA A 49 -5.86 -1.82 -1.17
N ALA A 50 -5.83 -2.05 -2.49
CA ALA A 50 -6.14 -3.33 -3.10
C ALA A 50 -5.16 -4.46 -2.70
N ASP A 51 -3.91 -4.13 -2.34
CA ASP A 51 -2.92 -5.11 -1.87
C ASP A 51 -3.34 -5.70 -0.50
N TYR A 52 -4.16 -4.98 0.27
CA TYR A 52 -4.80 -5.43 1.52
C TYR A 52 -6.21 -6.02 1.30
N GLY A 53 -6.61 -6.17 0.03
CA GLY A 53 -7.95 -6.60 -0.36
C GLY A 53 -9.04 -5.58 -0.06
N VAL A 54 -8.71 -4.31 0.13
CA VAL A 54 -9.65 -3.23 0.47
C VAL A 54 -9.98 -2.43 -0.78
N VAL A 55 -11.27 -2.15 -0.98
CA VAL A 55 -11.77 -1.29 -2.04
C VAL A 55 -12.35 -0.03 -1.43
N LEU A 56 -11.83 1.12 -1.84
CA LEU A 56 -12.33 2.43 -1.39
C LEU A 56 -13.27 3.02 -2.43
N ASP A 57 -14.27 3.77 -1.96
CA ASP A 57 -15.08 4.61 -2.83
C ASP A 57 -14.22 5.77 -3.36
N PRO A 58 -14.14 6.01 -4.68
CA PRO A 58 -13.26 7.01 -5.25
C PRO A 58 -13.72 8.46 -4.98
N ALA A 59 -14.99 8.66 -4.61
CA ALA A 59 -15.54 9.98 -4.31
C ALA A 59 -15.39 10.33 -2.82
N SER A 60 -15.65 9.39 -1.91
CA SER A 60 -15.58 9.64 -0.46
C SER A 60 -14.28 9.19 0.20
N GLY A 61 -13.56 8.23 -0.38
CA GLY A 61 -12.39 7.57 0.24
C GLY A 61 -12.77 6.55 1.32
N GLU A 62 -14.07 6.30 1.54
CA GLU A 62 -14.56 5.36 2.54
C GLU A 62 -14.49 3.91 2.04
N VAL A 63 -14.50 2.96 2.97
CA VAL A 63 -14.46 1.53 2.64
C VAL A 63 -15.75 1.09 1.97
N ASN A 64 -15.64 0.51 0.77
CA ASN A 64 -16.71 -0.25 0.16
C ASN A 64 -16.68 -1.69 0.69
N LEU A 65 -17.46 -1.95 1.73
CA LEU A 65 -17.49 -3.25 2.42
C LEU A 65 -17.81 -4.41 1.48
N LYS A 66 -18.85 -4.27 0.64
CA LYS A 66 -19.27 -5.32 -0.29
C LYS A 66 -18.19 -5.65 -1.31
N ALA A 67 -17.55 -4.63 -1.90
CA ALA A 67 -16.47 -4.83 -2.86
C ALA A 67 -15.22 -5.42 -2.20
N THR A 68 -14.92 -4.99 -0.97
CA THR A 68 -13.82 -5.51 -0.14
C THR A 68 -14.00 -7.00 0.17
N GLU A 69 -15.19 -7.41 0.60
CA GLU A 69 -15.50 -8.83 0.85
C GLU A 69 -15.32 -9.69 -0.41
N MET A 70 -15.87 -9.24 -1.55
CA MET A 70 -15.71 -9.96 -2.82
C MET A 70 -14.25 -10.06 -3.26
N LEU A 71 -13.47 -8.98 -3.09
CA LEU A 71 -12.06 -8.94 -3.43
C LEU A 71 -11.25 -9.93 -2.57
N ARG A 72 -11.49 -9.94 -1.25
CA ARG A 72 -10.82 -10.87 -0.32
C ARG A 72 -11.13 -12.33 -0.63
N VAL A 73 -12.40 -12.66 -0.91
CA VAL A 73 -12.79 -14.02 -1.32
C VAL A 73 -12.07 -14.41 -2.62
N ARG A 74 -11.99 -13.50 -3.60
CA ARG A 74 -11.26 -13.76 -4.85
C ARG A 74 -9.78 -14.02 -4.59
N MET A 75 -9.11 -13.15 -3.85
CA MET A 75 -7.68 -13.26 -3.55
C MET A 75 -7.36 -14.53 -2.76
N GLN A 76 -8.21 -14.94 -1.82
CA GLN A 76 -8.05 -16.19 -1.09
C GLN A 76 -8.14 -17.41 -2.01
N ARG A 77 -9.11 -17.44 -2.94
CA ARG A 77 -9.25 -18.52 -3.93
C ARG A 77 -8.05 -18.59 -4.89
N GLU A 78 -7.57 -17.44 -5.35
CA GLU A 78 -6.39 -17.36 -6.21
C GLU A 78 -5.15 -17.91 -5.50
N ARG A 79 -4.94 -17.56 -4.22
CA ARG A 79 -3.85 -18.11 -3.40
C ARG A 79 -3.94 -19.63 -3.24
N GLN A 80 -5.14 -20.16 -3.01
CA GLN A 80 -5.36 -21.61 -2.87
C GLN A 80 -5.11 -22.39 -4.17
N SER A 81 -5.35 -21.77 -5.33
CA SER A 81 -5.11 -22.41 -6.63
C SER A 81 -3.64 -22.47 -7.05
N GLN A 82 -2.77 -21.71 -6.36
CA GLN A 82 -1.34 -21.61 -6.65
C GLN A 82 -0.47 -22.42 -5.67
N GLN A 83 -1.10 -23.09 -4.70
CA GLN A 83 -0.49 -24.06 -3.80
C GLN A 83 -0.69 -25.48 -4.33
#